data_AF-A0A511ZP18-F1
#
_entry.id   AF-A0A511ZP18-F1
#
_cell.length_a   1.000
_cell.length_b   1.000
_cell.length_c   1.000
_cell.angle_alpha   90.00
_cell.angle_beta   90.00
_cell.angle_gamma   90.00
#
_symmetry.space_group_name_H-M   'P 1'
#
loop_
_entity.id
_entity.type
_entity.pdbx_description
1 polymer ?
#
loop_
_entity_poly.entity_id
_entity_poly.type
_entity_poly.pdbx_seq_one_letter_code
_entity_poly.pdbx_strand_id
1 'polypeptide(L)'
;MIKVVNTLRVKKGKVNEVAALFQKAKAVHTFDGFVFMEVLIKENTAEYDELQVCTTWDDHASFEVWRESRETRKAHESQNKEEKEDSPILGTELSIFEVFVQHHPA
;
A
#
# COMPACT_ATOMS: atom_id res chain seq x y z
N MET A 1 11.84 6.07 12.53
CA MET A 1 10.89 5.09 11.96
C MET A 1 9.64 5.79 11.49
N ILE A 2 9.15 5.44 10.31
CA ILE A 2 7.92 5.96 9.74
C ILE A 2 6.96 4.83 9.37
N LYS A 3 5.67 5.12 9.36
CA LYS A 3 4.64 4.25 8.81
C LYS A 3 3.98 4.96 7.64
N VAL A 4 3.97 4.32 6.49
CA VAL A 4 3.31 4.81 5.29
C VAL A 4 2.07 3.98 5.07
N VAL A 5 0.92 4.65 4.92
CA VAL A 5 -0.39 4.03 4.74
C VAL A 5 -0.96 4.51 3.42
N ASN A 6 -1.15 3.58 2.49
CA ASN A 6 -1.90 3.83 1.26
C ASN A 6 -3.32 3.29 1.42
N THR A 7 -4.27 4.20 1.61
CA THR A 7 -5.70 3.89 1.79
C THR A 7 -6.38 3.83 0.43
N LEU A 8 -6.94 2.68 0.09
CA LEU A 8 -7.69 2.43 -1.13
C LEU A 8 -9.19 2.41 -0.80
N ARG A 9 -9.96 3.28 -1.46
CA ARG A 9 -11.42 3.17 -1.51
C ARG A 9 -11.77 2.23 -2.66
N VAL A 10 -12.56 1.21 -2.38
CA VAL A 10 -12.87 0.12 -3.30
C VAL A 10 -14.39 -0.02 -3.44
N LYS A 11 -14.88 -0.37 -4.63
CA LYS A 11 -16.29 -0.71 -4.86
C LYS A 11 -16.75 -1.72 -3.81
N LYS A 12 -17.95 -1.52 -3.25
CA LYS A 12 -18.51 -2.38 -2.20
C LYS A 12 -18.55 -3.84 -2.63
N GLY A 13 -18.11 -4.75 -1.76
CA GLY A 13 -18.05 -6.19 -1.99
C GLY A 13 -16.84 -6.67 -2.80
N LYS A 14 -15.93 -5.78 -3.20
CA LYS A 14 -14.78 -6.08 -4.06
C LYS A 14 -13.43 -6.06 -3.35
N VAL A 15 -13.41 -5.78 -2.04
CA VAL A 15 -12.15 -5.62 -1.29
C VAL A 15 -11.25 -6.86 -1.31
N ASN A 16 -11.82 -8.06 -1.27
CA ASN A 16 -11.03 -9.30 -1.29
C ASN A 16 -10.31 -9.51 -2.63
N GLU A 17 -10.91 -9.10 -3.75
CA GLU A 17 -10.28 -9.15 -5.08
C GLU A 17 -9.07 -8.22 -5.13
N VAL A 18 -9.19 -7.03 -4.54
CA VAL A 18 -8.10 -6.05 -4.46
C VAL A 18 -7.02 -6.51 -3.47
N ALA A 19 -7.40 -7.03 -2.29
CA ALA A 19 -6.48 -7.53 -1.28
C ALA A 19 -5.62 -8.70 -1.80
N ALA A 20 -6.19 -9.56 -2.65
CA ALA A 20 -5.46 -10.67 -3.27
C ALA A 20 -4.23 -10.20 -4.07
N LEU A 21 -4.24 -8.98 -4.62
CA LEU A 21 -3.11 -8.40 -5.36
C LEU A 21 -1.86 -8.16 -4.49
N PHE A 22 -2.03 -8.13 -3.17
CA PHE A 22 -0.98 -7.86 -2.19
C PHE A 22 -0.52 -9.10 -1.42
N GLN A 23 -1.08 -10.29 -1.70
CA GLN A 23 -0.70 -11.54 -1.03
C GLN A 23 0.76 -11.94 -1.29
N LYS A 24 1.32 -11.55 -2.44
CA LYS A 24 2.72 -11.81 -2.77
C LYS A 24 3.52 -10.51 -2.67
N ALA A 25 4.49 -10.49 -1.76
CA ALA A 25 5.43 -9.37 -1.67
C ALA A 25 6.27 -9.31 -2.96
N LYS A 26 6.03 -8.31 -3.80
CA LYS A 26 6.67 -8.22 -5.12
C LYS A 26 8.18 -7.93 -5.06
N ALA A 27 8.60 -7.06 -4.14
CA ALA A 27 10.01 -6.66 -3.96
C ALA A 27 10.24 -5.77 -2.72
N VAL A 28 9.19 -5.19 -2.11
CA VAL A 28 9.35 -4.21 -1.01
C VAL A 28 10.21 -4.72 0.15
N HIS A 29 10.16 -6.02 0.43
CA HIS A 29 10.94 -6.67 1.48
C HIS A 29 12.45 -6.77 1.21
N THR A 30 12.91 -6.41 0.01
CA THR A 30 14.33 -6.45 -0.35
C THR A 30 15.01 -5.08 -0.25
N PHE A 31 14.28 -4.04 0.16
CA PHE A 31 14.83 -2.68 0.28
C PHE A 31 15.38 -2.47 1.69
N ASP A 32 16.51 -1.80 1.77
CA ASP A 32 17.10 -1.39 3.04
C ASP A 32 16.12 -0.51 3.82
N GLY A 33 16.13 -0.65 5.14
CA GLY A 33 15.24 0.08 6.05
C GLY A 33 13.78 -0.37 6.01
N PHE A 34 13.38 -1.36 5.20
CA PHE A 34 12.05 -1.95 5.27
C PHE A 34 11.91 -2.81 6.53
N VAL A 35 10.89 -2.53 7.35
CA VAL A 35 10.60 -3.29 8.57
C VAL A 35 9.55 -4.35 8.31
N PHE A 36 8.35 -3.95 7.89
CA PHE A 36 7.28 -4.89 7.53
C PHE A 36 6.18 -4.22 6.70
N MET A 37 5.35 -5.08 6.09
CA MET A 37 4.15 -4.68 5.36
C MET A 37 2.96 -5.44 5.90
N GLU A 38 1.85 -4.74 6.07
CA GLU A 38 0.56 -5.32 6.44
C GLU A 38 -0.53 -4.76 5.51
N VAL A 39 -1.58 -5.55 5.31
CA VAL A 39 -2.73 -5.17 4.50
C VAL A 39 -3.97 -5.31 5.38
N LEU A 40 -4.62 -4.18 5.66
CA LEU A 40 -5.74 -4.09 6.58
C LEU A 40 -7.03 -3.89 5.79
N ILE A 41 -8.04 -4.72 6.07
CA ILE A 41 -9.40 -4.53 5.54
C ILE A 41 -10.20 -3.85 6.64
N LYS A 42 -10.75 -2.67 6.35
CA LYS A 42 -11.58 -1.95 7.32
C LYS A 42 -12.97 -2.58 7.38
N GLU A 43 -13.40 -2.89 8.59
CA GLU A 43 -14.75 -3.38 8.86
C GLU A 43 -15.75 -2.23 8.95
N ASN A 44 -17.05 -2.56 8.88
CA ASN A 44 -18.16 -1.64 9.13
C ASN A 44 -18.21 -0.41 8.19
N THR A 45 -17.84 -0.61 6.92
CA THR A 45 -17.96 0.44 5.90
C THR A 45 -19.33 0.39 5.20
N ALA A 46 -19.95 1.55 4.97
CA ALA A 46 -21.30 1.63 4.38
C ALA A 46 -21.29 1.72 2.85
N GLU A 47 -20.65 2.75 2.29
CA GLU A 47 -20.77 3.11 0.86
C GLU A 47 -19.74 2.42 -0.03
N TYR A 48 -18.54 2.19 0.49
CA TYR A 48 -17.41 1.58 -0.20
C TYR A 48 -16.67 0.65 0.76
N ASP A 49 -15.87 -0.28 0.24
CA ASP A 49 -14.92 -0.99 1.09
C ASP A 49 -13.61 -0.20 1.18
N GLU A 50 -12.91 -0.32 2.30
CA GLU A 50 -11.63 0.35 2.50
C GLU A 50 -10.54 -0.70 2.79
N LEU A 51 -9.44 -0.59 2.06
CA LEU A 51 -8.24 -1.41 2.19
C LEU A 51 -7.06 -0.49 2.47
N GLN A 52 -6.27 -0.77 3.49
CA GLN A 52 -5.07 -0.01 3.80
C GLN A 52 -3.84 -0.88 3.58
N VAL A 53 -2.94 -0.43 2.71
CA VAL A 53 -1.63 -1.04 2.51
C VAL A 53 -0.63 -0.25 3.33
N CYS A 54 -0.16 -0.86 4.42
CA CYS A 54 0.73 -0.21 5.37
C CYS A 54 2.13 -0.77 5.25
N THR A 55 3.13 0.09 5.22
CA THR A 55 4.55 -0.28 5.25
C THR A 55 5.26 0.52 6.33
N THR A 56 6.06 -0.15 7.15
CA THR A 56 6.88 0.46 8.19
C THR A 56 8.34 0.48 7.75
N TRP A 57 9.01 1.60 7.98
CA TRP A 57 10.38 1.85 7.54
C TRP A 57 11.22 2.47 8.66
N ASP A 58 12.50 2.14 8.74
CA ASP A 58 13.43 2.70 9.74
C ASP A 58 13.56 4.22 9.60
N ASP A 59 13.55 4.74 8.37
CA ASP A 59 13.70 6.15 8.06
C ASP A 59 12.97 6.54 6.76
N HIS A 60 12.90 7.86 6.50
CA HIS A 60 12.21 8.41 5.34
C HIS A 60 13.00 8.27 4.03
N ALA A 61 14.34 8.24 4.08
CA ALA A 61 15.17 8.11 2.88
C ALA A 61 15.03 6.72 2.26
N SER A 62 15.00 5.68 3.10
CA SER A 62 14.76 4.29 2.71
C SER A 62 13.42 4.12 1.98
N PHE A 63 12.36 4.73 2.52
CA PHE A 63 11.05 4.77 1.86
C PHE A 63 11.09 5.50 0.52
N GLU A 64 11.80 6.63 0.44
CA GLU A 64 11.86 7.44 -0.77
C GLU A 64 12.53 6.69 -1.93
N VAL A 65 13.65 6.00 -1.66
CA VAL A 65 14.33 5.13 -2.64
C VAL A 65 13.39 4.05 -3.18
N TRP A 66 12.61 3.43 -2.30
CA TRP A 66 11.61 2.46 -2.71
C TRP A 66 10.50 3.11 -3.57
N ARG A 67 9.99 4.27 -3.15
CA ARG A 67 8.93 5.01 -3.87
C ARG A 67 9.38 5.39 -5.28
N GLU A 68 10.58 5.90 -5.45
CA GLU A 68 11.15 6.23 -6.76
C GLU A 68 11.26 4.99 -7.66
N SER A 69 11.76 3.87 -7.13
CA SER A 69 11.84 2.61 -7.89
C SER A 69 10.48 2.13 -8.40
N ARG A 70 9.41 2.38 -7.63
CA ARG A 70 8.03 2.05 -7.99
C ARG A 70 7.50 2.95 -9.09
N GLU A 71 7.77 4.24 -9.02
CA GLU A 71 7.31 5.20 -10.02
C GLU A 71 8.00 4.97 -11.37
N THR A 72 9.31 4.69 -11.38
CA THR A 72 10.01 4.27 -12.60
C THR A 72 9.41 3.00 -13.21
N ARG A 73 9.12 1.99 -12.39
CA ARG A 73 8.49 0.75 -12.86
C ARG A 73 7.09 0.99 -13.41
N LYS A 74 6.27 1.81 -12.76
CA LYS A 74 4.93 2.17 -13.25
C LYS A 74 5.00 2.90 -14.59
N ALA A 75 5.91 3.85 -14.76
CA ALA A 75 6.09 4.57 -16.01
C ALA A 75 6.43 3.63 -17.19
N HIS A 76 7.19 2.57 -16.93
CA HIS A 76 7.45 1.51 -17.92
C HIS A 76 6.25 0.57 -18.13
N GLU A 77 5.47 0.27 -17.11
CA GLU A 77 4.26 -0.57 -17.21
C GLU A 77 3.07 0.14 -17.88
N SER A 78 2.96 1.47 -17.72
CA SER A 78 1.88 2.29 -18.30
C SER A 78 1.99 2.48 -19.82
N GLN A 79 3.15 2.19 -20.42
CA GLN A 79 3.27 2.12 -21.88
C GLN A 79 2.56 0.89 -22.49
N ASN A 80 2.01 -0.01 -21.67
CA ASN A 80 1.43 -1.28 -22.10
C ASN A 80 -0.01 -1.55 -21.61
N LYS A 81 -0.71 -0.60 -20.96
CA LYS A 81 -2.07 -0.83 -20.46
C LYS A 81 -3.00 0.33 -20.77
N GLU A 82 -3.89 0.08 -21.73
CA GLU A 82 -5.18 0.76 -21.86
C GLU A 82 -5.88 0.77 -20.49
N GLU A 83 -6.39 1.94 -20.13
CA GLU A 83 -7.15 2.20 -18.92
C GLU A 83 -8.35 1.23 -18.87
N LYS A 84 -8.30 0.25 -17.96
CA LYS A 84 -9.45 -0.63 -17.72
C LYS A 84 -10.55 0.21 -17.06
N GLU A 85 -11.56 0.57 -17.84
CA GLU A 85 -12.80 1.24 -17.39
C GLU A 85 -13.52 0.54 -16.21
N ASP A 86 -13.15 -0.69 -15.86
CA ASP A 86 -13.75 -1.46 -14.75
C ASP A 86 -12.80 -1.75 -13.57
N SER A 87 -11.89 -0.83 -13.23
CA SER A 87 -11.13 -0.95 -11.99
C SER A 87 -12.07 -0.93 -10.77
N PRO A 88 -11.92 -1.85 -9.80
CA PRO A 88 -12.69 -1.81 -8.55
C PRO A 88 -12.21 -0.71 -7.59
N ILE A 89 -11.10 -0.03 -7.88
CA ILE A 89 -10.53 1.02 -7.03
C ILE A 89 -11.17 2.37 -7.38
N LEU A 90 -11.84 2.99 -6.41
CA LEU A 90 -12.53 4.28 -6.52
C LEU A 90 -11.59 5.47 -6.28
N GLY A 91 -10.53 5.27 -5.49
CA GLY A 91 -9.56 6.31 -5.18
C GLY A 91 -8.51 5.83 -4.19
N THR A 92 -7.42 6.60 -4.09
CA THR A 92 -6.30 6.32 -3.18
C THR A 92 -5.88 7.56 -2.40
N GLU A 93 -5.49 7.39 -1.15
CA GLU A 93 -4.96 8.44 -0.29
C GLU A 93 -3.68 7.94 0.39
N LEU A 94 -2.60 8.69 0.27
CA LEU A 94 -1.31 8.37 0.89
C LEU A 94 -1.13 9.20 2.16
N SER A 95 -0.86 8.53 3.28
CA SER A 95 -0.54 9.16 4.56
C SER A 95 0.80 8.65 5.08
N ILE A 96 1.61 9.55 5.64
CA ILE A 96 2.90 9.23 6.25
C ILE A 96 2.83 9.65 7.72
N PHE A 97 3.22 8.74 8.61
CA PHE A 97 3.20 8.92 10.05
C PHE A 97 4.59 8.72 10.62
N GLU A 98 4.96 9.55 11.59
CA GLU A 98 6.06 9.25 12.49
C GLU A 98 5.61 8.18 13.49
N VAL A 99 6.42 7.13 13.66
CA VAL A 99 6.15 6.11 14.67
C VAL A 99 6.72 6.59 16.00
N PHE A 100 5.84 7.05 16.88
CA PHE A 100 6.25 7.59 18.20
C PHE A 100 6.68 6.49 19.19
N VAL A 101 5.99 5.33 19.20
CA VAL A 101 6.30 4.21 20.09
C VAL A 101 5.82 2.88 19.49
N GLN A 102 6.54 1.79 19.76
CA GLN A 102 6.15 0.42 19.46
C GLN A 102 6.47 -0.50 20.65
N HIS A 103 5.58 -1.45 20.93
CA HIS A 103 5.79 -2.49 21.92
C HIS A 103 5.79 -3.85 21.23
N HIS A 104 6.80 -4.68 21.49
CA HIS A 104 6.88 -6.05 21.00
C HIS A 104 6.47 -7.02 22.12
N PRO A 105 6.00 -8.24 21.79
CA PRO A 105 5.79 -9.28 22.78
C PRO A 105 7.04 -9.47 23.66
N ALA A 106 6.82 -9.74 24.94
CA ALA A 106 7.88 -10.02 25.92
C ALA A 106 8.53 -11.39 25.69
#